data_AF-A0A1X1XJ77-F1
#
_entry.id   AF-A0A1X1XJ77-F1
#
_cell.length_a   1.000
_cell.length_b   1.000
_cell.length_c   1.000
_cell.angle_alpha   90.00
_cell.angle_beta   90.00
_cell.angle_gamma   90.00
#
_symmetry.space_group_name_H-M   'P 1'
#
loop_
_entity.id
_entity.type
_entity.pdbx_description
1 polymer ?
#
loop_
_entity_poly.entity_id
_entity_poly.type
_entity_poly.pdbx_seq_one_letter_code
_entity_poly.pdbx_strand_id
1 'polypeptide(L)' 'MASVGLPIDGDPLYPKVIDVGPDDFGQSLALLAYTLEFDDPITGTHRRFVSSARGLAAGFAAVQNSA' A
#
# COMPACT_ATOMS: atom_id res chain seq x y z
N MET A 1 6.15 -2.21 -8.49
CA MET A 1 4.73 -2.08 -8.87
C MET A 1 4.58 -1.08 -10.01
N ALA A 2 4.81 0.22 -9.78
CA ALA A 2 4.77 1.21 -10.85
C ALA A 2 5.65 0.87 -12.08
N SER A 3 6.88 0.38 -11.86
CA SER A 3 7.80 -0.01 -12.95
C SER A 3 7.36 -1.22 -13.79
N VAL A 4 6.45 -2.06 -13.27
CA VAL A 4 5.90 -3.22 -13.99
C VAL A 4 4.50 -2.93 -14.56
N GLY A 5 4.07 -1.66 -14.56
CA GLY A 5 2.79 -1.23 -15.12
C GLY A 5 1.58 -1.45 -14.20
N LEU A 6 1.80 -1.80 -12.93
CA LEU A 6 0.75 -2.03 -11.93
C LEU A 6 0.97 -1.08 -10.75
N PRO A 7 0.52 0.18 -10.81
CA PRO A 7 0.70 1.14 -9.72
C PRO A 7 -0.07 0.71 -8.45
N ILE A 8 0.39 1.20 -7.30
CA ILE A 8 -0.30 1.02 -6.02
C ILE A 8 -1.35 2.13 -5.90
N ASP A 9 -2.54 1.78 -5.45
CA ASP A 9 -3.63 2.74 -5.26
C ASP A 9 -3.29 3.74 -4.14
N GLY A 10 -3.60 5.01 -4.37
CA GLY A 10 -3.25 6.11 -3.46
C GLY A 10 -1.75 6.40 -3.32
N ASP A 11 -0.88 5.98 -4.27
CA ASP A 11 0.55 6.35 -4.28
C ASP A 11 0.75 7.70 -5.00
N PRO A 12 1.05 8.80 -4.28
CA PRO A 12 1.25 10.11 -4.91
C PRO A 12 2.65 10.27 -5.49
N LEU A 13 3.56 9.32 -5.29
CA LEU A 13 4.96 9.45 -5.68
C LEU A 13 5.23 8.77 -7.03
N TYR A 14 4.51 7.68 -7.33
CA TYR A 14 4.80 6.86 -8.49
C TYR A 14 3.57 6.51 -9.34
N PRO A 15 3.72 6.42 -10.67
CA PRO A 15 4.95 6.68 -11.44
C PRO A 15 5.24 8.18 -11.61
N LYS A 16 4.26 9.04 -11.31
CA LYS A 16 4.37 10.49 -11.41
C LYS A 16 4.10 11.08 -10.04
N VAL A 17 4.92 12.05 -9.66
CA VAL A 17 4.72 12.80 -8.43
C VAL A 17 3.50 13.70 -8.61
N ILE A 18 2.54 13.59 -7.69
CA ILE A 18 1.36 14.43 -7.57
C ILE A 18 1.55 15.30 -6.33
N ASP A 19 1.31 16.60 -6.47
CA ASP A 19 1.33 17.51 -5.33
C ASP A 19 0.01 17.34 -4.54
N VAL A 20 0.12 16.75 -3.35
CA VAL A 20 -0.97 16.57 -2.40
C VAL A 20 -0.72 17.50 -1.23
N GLY A 21 -1.78 18.22 -0.82
CA GLY A 21 -1.71 19.06 0.37
C GLY A 21 -1.29 18.21 1.57
N PRO A 22 -0.45 18.73 2.49
CA PRO A 22 0.07 17.94 3.62
C PRO A 22 -1.01 17.38 4.55
N ASP A 23 -2.23 17.93 4.50
CA ASP A 23 -3.39 17.49 5.28
C ASP A 23 -4.46 16.74 4.45
N ASP A 24 -4.20 16.49 3.16
CA ASP A 24 -5.13 15.77 2.28
C ASP A 24 -4.90 14.25 2.34
N PHE A 25 -5.68 13.58 3.19
CA PHE A 25 -5.69 12.13 3.32
C PHE A 25 -6.84 11.46 2.54
N GLY A 26 -7.46 12.18 1.58
CA GLY A 26 -8.63 11.71 0.83
C GLY A 26 -8.35 10.48 -0.05
N GLN A 27 -7.10 10.27 -0.45
CA GLN A 27 -6.64 9.07 -1.16
C GLN A 27 -5.40 8.51 -0.46
N SER A 28 -5.64 7.69 0.57
CA SER A 28 -4.57 7.05 1.32
C SER A 28 -3.93 5.90 0.54
N LEU A 29 -2.60 5.74 0.67
CA LEU A 29 -1.84 4.64 0.08
C LEU A 29 -2.38 3.27 0.53
N ALA A 30 -2.90 2.48 -0.41
CA ALA A 30 -3.47 1.16 -0.17
C ALA A 30 -2.38 0.07 -0.14
N LEU A 31 -1.43 0.19 0.81
CA LEU A 31 -0.33 -0.75 0.97
C LEU A 31 -0.29 -1.28 2.41
N LEU A 32 -0.44 -2.60 2.56
CA LEU A 32 -0.41 -3.27 3.86
C LEU A 32 0.70 -4.31 3.93
N ALA A 33 1.59 -4.17 4.91
CA ALA A 33 2.49 -5.24 5.32
C ALA A 33 1.68 -6.33 6.06
N TYR A 34 1.17 -7.30 5.31
CA TYR A 34 0.27 -8.31 5.87
C TYR A 34 0.98 -9.33 6.75
N THR A 35 2.22 -9.68 6.42
CA THR A 35 3.00 -10.68 7.16
C THR A 35 4.43 -10.18 7.35
N LEU A 36 4.97 -10.37 8.55
CA LEU A 36 6.35 -10.11 8.90
C LEU A 36 6.95 -11.38 9.50
N GLU A 37 8.04 -11.87 8.91
CA GLU A 37 8.72 -13.10 9.29
C GLU A 37 10.22 -12.84 9.43
N PHE A 38 10.81 -13.32 10.52
CA PHE A 38 12.25 -13.24 10.79
C PHE A 38 12.66 -14.23 11.88
N ASP A 39 13.94 -14.59 11.90
CA ASP A 39 14.53 -15.33 13.02
C ASP A 39 14.85 -14.37 14.16
N ASP A 40 14.32 -14.64 15.36
CA ASP A 40 14.59 -13.84 16.55
C ASP A 40 16.12 -13.80 16.81
N PRO A 41 16.77 -12.63 16.80
CA PRO A 41 18.22 -12.52 16.90
C PRO A 41 18.75 -12.94 18.28
N ILE A 42 17.91 -13.03 19.30
CA ILE A 42 18.29 -13.44 20.66
C ILE A 42 18.13 -14.95 20.82
N THR A 43 17.01 -15.51 20.33
CA THR A 43 16.65 -16.92 20.58
C THR A 43 16.87 -17.84 19.40
N GLY A 44 17.11 -17.31 18.20
CA GLY A 44 17.18 -18.05 16.94
C GLY A 44 15.86 -18.68 16.50
N THR A 45 14.76 -18.40 17.20
CA THR A 45 13.45 -18.99 16.90
C THR A 45 12.80 -18.24 15.74
N HIS A 46 12.29 -18.96 14.74
CA HIS A 46 11.51 -18.37 13.66
C HIS A 46 10.23 -17.72 14.20
N ARG A 47 10.06 -16.41 13.95
CA ARG A 47 8.89 -15.64 14.36
C ARG A 47 8.10 -15.22 13.14
N ARG A 48 6.77 -15.34 13.25
CA ARG A 48 5.81 -14.89 12.25
C ARG A 48 4.75 -14.04 12.91
N PHE A 49 4.52 -12.86 12.35
CA PHE A 49 3.47 -11.94 12.75
C PHE A 49 2.57 -11.69 11.56
N VAL A 50 1.26 -11.72 11.79
CA VAL A 50 0.24 -11.44 10.77
C VAL A 50 -0.56 -10.24 11.24
N SER A 51 -0.67 -9.24 10.37
CA SER A 51 -1.48 -8.06 10.63
C SER A 51 -2.96 -8.46 10.73
N SER A 52 -3.66 -7.98 11.76
CA SER A 52 -5.09 -8.26 12.00
C SER A 52 -6.04 -7.46 11.10
N ALA A 53 -5.51 -6.90 10.01
CA ALA A 53 -6.04 -5.69 9.39
C ALA A 53 -7.53 -5.77 9.00
N ARG A 54 -8.29 -4.79 9.51
CA ARG A 54 -9.55 -4.30 8.94
C ARG A 54 -9.28 -2.88 8.45
N GLY A 55 -9.16 -2.65 7.13
CA GLY A 55 -9.01 -1.27 6.63
C GLY A 55 -8.24 -1.05 5.34
N LEU A 56 -8.33 -1.92 4.33
CA LEU A 56 -8.12 -1.48 2.96
C LEU A 56 -9.50 -1.10 2.42
N ALA A 57 -9.82 0.19 2.41
CA ALA A 57 -11.00 0.67 1.70
C ALA A 57 -10.74 0.50 0.20
N ALA A 58 -11.52 -0.34 -0.47
CA ALA A 58 -11.36 -0.58 -1.90
C ALA A 58 -11.80 0.67 -2.69
N GLY A 59 -10.85 1.52 -3.07
CA GLY A 59 -11.05 2.66 -3.95
C GLY A 59 -10.93 2.29 -5.42
N PHE A 60 -11.80 1.43 -5.95
CA PHE A 60 -11.88 1.27 -7.41
C PHE A 60 -12.62 2.48 -8.01
N ALA A 61 -11.91 3.58 -8.28
CA ALA A 61 -12.40 4.58 -9.21
C ALA A 61 -12.36 3.97 -10.61
N ALA A 62 -13.53 3.49 -11.07
CA ALA A 62 -13.71 3.03 -12.44
C ALA A 62 -13.26 4.13 -13.41
N VAL A 63 -12.24 3.84 -14.21
CA VAL A 63 -11.94 4.61 -15.42
C VAL A 63 -13.20 4.57 -16.29
N GLN A 64 -13.97 5.66 -16.30
CA GLN A 64 -14.97 5.91 -17.33
C GLN A 64 -14.21 6.40 -18.56
N ASN A 65 -13.88 5.47 -19.45
CA ASN A 65 -13.32 5.77 -20.74
C ASN A 65 -14.44 6.37 -21.62
N SER A 66 -14.55 7.69 -21.66
CA SER A 66 -15.43 8.38 -22.62
C SER A 66 -14.81 8.33 -24.01
N ALA A 67 -15.62 7.85 -24.95
CA ALA A 67 -15.42 7.94 -26.39
C ALA A 67 -15.48 9.39 -26.90
#